data_AF-A0A1J3IDG0-F1
#
_entry.id   AF-A0A1J3IDG0-F1
#
_cell.length_a   1.000
_cell.length_b   1.000
_cell.length_c   1.000
_cell.angle_alpha   90.00
_cell.angle_beta   90.00
_cell.angle_gamma   90.00
#
_symmetry.space_group_name_H-M   'P 1'
#
loop_
_entity.id
_entity.type
_entity.pdbx_description
1 polymer ?
#
loop_
_entity_poly.entity_id
_entity_poly.type
_entity_poly.pdbx_seq_one_letter_code
_entity_poly.pdbx_strand_id
1 'polypeptide(L)'
;AGDYVLLLNTYSSVGKWEKVTKLRSLMKEKRLYTKPGCSVIEVQGTVHEFIVDDVSHPRKEEIYKKLAEINQQLKIAGYKAEMTSELHNLDSEEEKGDALRYHSEKLAIAFGILATPPGTTIRLTKNLRTCVDCHNFAKFVSGVY
;
A
#
# COMPACT_ATOMS: atom_id res chain seq x y z
N ALA A 1 -18.77 -3.56 -12.26
CA ALA A 1 -17.72 -2.85 -11.48
C ALA A 1 -16.43 -2.67 -12.28
N GLY A 2 -15.92 -3.71 -12.98
CA GLY A 2 -14.68 -3.64 -13.75
C GLY A 2 -14.59 -2.51 -14.79
N ASP A 3 -15.62 -2.32 -15.63
CA ASP A 3 -15.61 -1.27 -16.68
C ASP A 3 -15.49 0.15 -16.10
N TYR A 4 -16.14 0.38 -14.95
CA TYR A 4 -16.04 1.65 -14.24
C TYR A 4 -14.63 1.90 -13.70
N VAL A 5 -13.96 0.87 -13.21
CA VAL A 5 -12.56 0.95 -12.76
C VAL A 5 -11.63 1.25 -13.92
N LEU A 6 -11.81 0.58 -15.06
CA LEU A 6 -11.00 0.82 -16.26
C LEU A 6 -11.14 2.28 -16.74
N LEU A 7 -12.38 2.79 -16.77
CA LEU A 7 -12.66 4.17 -17.16
C LEU A 7 -12.10 5.17 -16.13
N LEU A 8 -12.19 4.85 -14.84
CA LEU A 8 -11.60 5.63 -13.76
C LEU A 8 -10.09 5.76 -13.96
N ASN A 9 -9.40 4.64 -14.17
CA ASN A 9 -7.95 4.58 -14.38
C ASN A 9 -7.54 5.35 -15.64
N THR A 10 -8.33 5.25 -16.72
CA THR A 10 -8.10 5.99 -17.98
C THR A 10 -8.24 7.50 -17.77
N TYR A 11 -9.23 7.96 -17.00
CA TYR A 11 -9.37 9.38 -16.67
C TYR A 11 -8.25 9.87 -15.76
N SER A 12 -7.85 9.07 -14.76
CA SER A 12 -6.72 9.38 -13.88
C SER A 12 -5.41 9.51 -14.66
N SER A 13 -5.14 8.59 -15.60
CA SER A 13 -3.87 8.57 -16.34
C SER A 13 -3.67 9.79 -17.25
N VAL A 14 -4.75 10.47 -17.64
CA VAL A 14 -4.71 11.69 -18.46
C VAL A 14 -5.10 12.95 -17.66
N GLY A 15 -5.15 12.88 -16.33
CA GLY A 15 -5.42 14.01 -15.45
C GLY A 15 -6.84 14.60 -15.56
N LYS A 16 -7.83 13.83 -16.04
CA LYS A 16 -9.23 14.28 -16.15
C LYS A 16 -9.98 14.14 -14.81
N TRP A 17 -9.50 14.86 -13.79
CA TRP A 17 -9.94 14.72 -12.41
C TRP A 17 -11.43 15.00 -12.17
N GLU A 18 -12.01 15.99 -12.85
CA GLU A 18 -13.46 16.22 -12.77
C GLU A 18 -14.26 14.98 -13.18
N LYS A 19 -13.78 14.24 -14.19
CA LYS A 19 -14.42 13.02 -14.64
C LYS A 19 -14.19 11.87 -13.66
N VAL A 20 -13.01 11.81 -13.03
CA VAL A 20 -12.72 10.86 -11.93
C VAL A 20 -13.71 11.07 -10.78
N THR A 21 -13.90 12.32 -10.33
CA THR A 21 -14.83 12.65 -9.24
C THR A 21 -16.27 12.30 -9.59
N LYS A 22 -16.74 12.69 -10.80
CA LYS A 22 -18.08 12.34 -11.29
C LYS A 22 -18.30 10.83 -11.33
N LEU A 23 -17.31 10.08 -11.81
CA LEU A 23 -17.40 8.63 -11.93
C LEU A 23 -17.40 7.95 -10.55
N ARG A 24 -16.60 8.42 -9.59
CA ARG A 24 -16.63 7.93 -8.20
C ARG A 24 -18.00 8.15 -7.54
N SER A 25 -18.60 9.32 -7.73
CA SER A 25 -19.95 9.61 -7.23
C SER A 25 -21.00 8.68 -7.84
N LEU A 26 -20.94 8.44 -9.15
CA LEU A 26 -21.84 7.52 -9.84
C LEU A 26 -21.68 6.07 -9.36
N MET A 27 -20.43 5.62 -9.14
CA MET A 27 -20.17 4.29 -8.57
C MET A 27 -20.76 4.16 -7.17
N LYS A 28 -20.64 5.19 -6.33
CA LYS A 28 -21.22 5.22 -4.98
C LYS A 28 -22.75 5.17 -5.01
N GLU A 29 -23.38 5.97 -5.86
CA GLU A 29 -24.85 5.98 -6.06
C GLU A 29 -25.36 4.59 -6.48
N LYS A 30 -24.65 3.94 -7.41
CA LYS A 30 -24.97 2.60 -7.89
C LYS A 30 -24.53 1.46 -6.96
N ARG A 31 -23.96 1.76 -5.79
CA ARG A 31 -23.42 0.77 -4.84
C ARG A 31 -22.42 -0.20 -5.50
N LEU A 32 -21.63 0.32 -6.44
CA LEU A 32 -20.59 -0.43 -7.14
C LEU A 32 -19.30 -0.38 -6.31
N TYR A 33 -19.11 -1.40 -5.48
CA TYR A 33 -17.91 -1.56 -4.68
C TYR A 33 -16.88 -2.42 -5.41
N THR A 34 -15.63 -1.99 -5.37
CA THR A 34 -14.49 -2.80 -5.76
C THR A 34 -13.92 -3.47 -4.52
N LYS A 35 -13.41 -4.68 -4.65
CA LYS A 35 -12.59 -5.27 -3.57
C LYS A 35 -11.39 -4.35 -3.33
N PRO A 36 -11.11 -3.96 -2.07
CA PRO A 36 -9.92 -3.17 -1.77
C PRO A 36 -8.67 -3.97 -2.14
N GLY A 37 -7.58 -3.27 -2.40
CA GLY A 37 -6.27 -3.90 -2.49
C GLY A 37 -5.91 -4.48 -1.13
N CYS A 38 -5.58 -5.78 -1.09
CA CYS A 38 -5.13 -6.45 0.12
C CYS A 38 -3.86 -7.26 -0.15
N SER A 39 -2.99 -7.28 0.85
CA SER A 39 -1.78 -8.09 0.88
C SER A 39 -1.90 -9.17 1.93
N VAL A 40 -1.51 -10.38 1.58
CA VAL A 40 -1.61 -11.55 2.45
C VAL A 40 -0.21 -12.12 2.70
N ILE A 41 0.06 -12.47 3.95
CA ILE A 41 1.30 -13.11 4.39
C ILE A 41 0.96 -14.31 5.29
N GLU A 42 1.71 -15.40 5.16
CA GLU A 42 1.61 -16.56 6.04
C GLU A 42 2.79 -16.59 7.00
N VAL A 43 2.52 -16.61 8.30
CA VAL A 43 3.54 -16.71 9.36
C VAL A 43 3.10 -17.80 10.33
N GLN A 44 3.99 -18.79 10.56
CA GLN A 44 3.75 -19.89 11.49
C GLN A 44 2.41 -20.63 11.24
N GLY A 45 2.05 -20.83 9.96
CA GLY A 45 0.81 -21.50 9.56
C GLY A 45 -0.46 -20.65 9.73
N THR A 46 -0.33 -19.37 10.11
CA THR A 46 -1.46 -18.43 10.20
C THR A 46 -1.40 -17.44 9.05
N VAL A 47 -2.54 -17.23 8.41
CA VAL A 47 -2.70 -16.27 7.32
C VAL A 47 -3.12 -14.92 7.88
N HIS A 48 -2.38 -13.88 7.54
CA HIS A 48 -2.64 -12.50 7.93
C HIS A 48 -2.93 -11.67 6.67
N GLU A 49 -4.08 -11.02 6.65
CA GLU A 49 -4.49 -10.10 5.58
C GLU A 49 -4.35 -8.66 6.06
N PHE A 50 -3.86 -7.79 5.18
CA PHE A 50 -3.73 -6.36 5.42
C PHE A 50 -4.40 -5.58 4.28
N ILE A 51 -5.13 -4.53 4.63
CA ILE A 51 -5.58 -3.49 3.69
C ILE A 51 -4.78 -2.19 3.89
N VAL A 52 -5.08 -1.15 3.10
CA VAL A 52 -4.49 0.19 3.34
C VAL A 52 -5.01 0.75 4.68
N ASP A 53 -4.11 1.38 5.45
CA ASP A 53 -4.41 1.94 6.78
C ASP A 53 -5.06 0.94 7.75
N ASP A 54 -4.67 -0.34 7.66
CA ASP A 54 -5.31 -1.41 8.43
C ASP A 54 -4.99 -1.33 9.93
N VAL A 55 -6.04 -1.18 10.73
CA VAL A 55 -5.99 -1.15 12.20
C VAL A 55 -6.70 -2.33 12.86
N SER A 56 -7.09 -3.34 12.08
CA SER A 56 -7.82 -4.53 12.56
C SER A 56 -6.91 -5.57 13.20
N HIS A 57 -5.62 -5.58 12.83
CA HIS A 57 -4.67 -6.58 13.32
C HIS A 57 -4.41 -6.42 14.84
N PRO A 58 -4.41 -7.50 15.64
CA PRO A 58 -4.18 -7.43 17.09
C PRO A 58 -2.85 -6.78 17.48
N ARG A 59 -1.83 -6.93 16.63
CA ARG A 59 -0.48 -6.36 16.81
C ARG A 59 -0.24 -5.04 16.06
N LYS A 60 -1.29 -4.30 15.70
CA LYS A 60 -1.19 -3.08 14.87
C LYS A 60 -0.14 -2.09 15.37
N GLU A 61 -0.08 -1.82 16.67
CA GLU A 61 0.86 -0.84 17.24
C GLU A 61 2.32 -1.26 16.99
N GLU A 62 2.63 -2.54 17.15
CA GLU A 62 3.98 -3.07 16.87
C GLU A 62 4.30 -3.01 15.38
N ILE A 63 3.33 -3.33 14.52
CA ILE A 63 3.50 -3.31 13.06
C ILE A 63 3.78 -1.88 12.59
N TYR A 64 3.00 -0.91 13.05
CA TYR A 64 3.19 0.51 12.69
C TYR A 64 4.52 1.04 13.21
N LYS A 65 4.91 0.67 14.44
CA LYS A 65 6.23 1.03 14.99
C LYS A 65 7.36 0.40 14.17
N LYS A 66 7.25 -0.87 13.80
CA LYS A 66 8.25 -1.55 12.98
C LYS A 66 8.34 -0.95 11.58
N LEU A 67 7.22 -0.59 10.99
CA LEU A 67 7.18 0.09 9.71
C LEU A 67 7.82 1.49 9.78
N ALA A 68 7.64 2.23 10.87
CA ALA A 68 8.33 3.50 11.08
C ALA A 68 9.85 3.34 11.17
N GLU A 69 10.33 2.32 11.90
CA GLU A 69 11.75 1.94 11.96
C GLU A 69 12.29 1.59 10.57
N ILE A 70 11.61 0.71 9.83
CA ILE A 70 12.00 0.31 8.47
C ILE A 70 12.12 1.55 7.59
N ASN A 71 11.10 2.42 7.55
CA ASN A 71 11.13 3.65 6.75
C ASN A 71 12.34 4.53 7.07
N GLN A 72 12.71 4.66 8.36
CA GLN A 72 13.89 5.40 8.76
C GLN A 72 15.18 4.75 8.23
N GLN A 73 15.31 3.43 8.33
CA GLN A 73 16.47 2.70 7.80
C GLN A 73 16.57 2.82 6.27
N LEU A 74 15.45 2.67 5.56
CA LEU A 74 15.44 2.79 4.11
C LEU A 74 15.79 4.21 3.66
N LYS A 75 15.32 5.24 4.38
CA LYS A 75 15.65 6.64 4.09
C LYS A 75 17.16 6.88 4.19
N ILE A 76 17.83 6.29 5.18
CA ILE A 76 19.30 6.32 5.31
C ILE A 76 19.96 5.59 4.13
N ALA A 77 19.39 4.46 3.70
CA ALA A 77 19.85 3.70 2.54
C ALA A 77 19.54 4.37 1.18
N GLY A 78 18.89 5.54 1.18
CA GLY A 78 18.60 6.32 -0.04
C GLY A 78 17.25 6.04 -0.69
N TYR A 79 16.36 5.27 -0.05
CA TYR A 79 14.98 5.14 -0.51
C TYR A 79 14.26 6.48 -0.46
N LYS A 80 13.59 6.82 -1.57
CA LYS A 80 12.70 7.97 -1.69
C LYS A 80 11.35 7.46 -2.15
N ALA A 81 10.30 7.85 -1.45
CA ALA A 81 8.94 7.47 -1.81
C ALA A 81 8.62 7.99 -3.23
N GLU A 82 8.15 7.10 -4.10
CA GLU A 82 7.84 7.46 -5.48
C GLU A 82 6.36 7.84 -5.61
N MET A 83 6.14 9.10 -5.96
CA MET A 83 4.82 9.70 -5.93
C MET A 83 4.15 9.47 -7.27
N THR A 84 3.30 8.46 -7.36
CA THR A 84 2.52 8.20 -8.56
C THR A 84 1.45 9.28 -8.78
N SER A 85 1.06 9.50 -10.03
CA SER A 85 0.15 10.58 -10.45
C SER A 85 -1.25 10.54 -9.81
N GLU A 86 -1.63 9.44 -9.19
CA GLU A 86 -2.91 9.27 -8.49
C GLU A 86 -2.98 10.05 -7.16
N LEU A 87 -1.84 10.55 -6.65
CA LEU A 87 -1.72 11.29 -5.39
C LEU A 87 -1.60 12.81 -5.58
N HIS A 88 -1.78 13.33 -6.80
CA HIS A 88 -1.59 14.76 -7.11
C HIS A 88 -2.52 15.73 -6.36
N ASN A 89 -3.60 15.26 -5.73
CA ASN A 89 -4.61 16.07 -5.04
C ASN A 89 -4.52 16.06 -3.50
N LEU A 90 -3.45 15.53 -2.91
CA LEU A 90 -3.16 15.77 -1.49
C LEU A 90 -2.42 17.12 -1.39
N ASP A 91 -2.81 17.96 -0.44
CA ASP A 91 -2.47 19.39 -0.45
C ASP A 91 -1.01 19.64 -0.07
N SER A 92 -0.33 18.64 0.50
CA SER A 92 1.10 18.71 0.86
C SER A 92 1.87 17.44 0.50
N GLU A 93 3.18 17.58 0.29
CA GLU A 93 4.11 16.45 0.10
C GLU A 93 4.17 15.54 1.34
N GLU A 94 3.84 16.07 2.53
CA GLU A 94 3.71 15.30 3.78
C GLU A 94 2.48 14.39 3.76
N GLU A 95 1.31 14.90 3.37
CA GLU A 95 0.07 14.10 3.24
C GLU A 95 0.21 12.98 2.21
N LYS A 96 0.91 13.24 1.09
CA LYS A 96 1.20 12.23 0.07
C LYS A 96 2.19 11.17 0.55
N GLY A 97 3.20 11.58 1.31
CA GLY A 97 4.13 10.67 1.97
C GLY A 97 3.43 9.74 2.95
N ASP A 98 2.46 10.25 3.71
CA ASP A 98 1.66 9.46 4.65
C ASP A 98 0.68 8.51 3.96
N ALA A 99 0.05 8.90 2.84
CA ALA A 99 -0.82 8.02 2.06
C ALA A 99 -0.09 6.79 1.49
N LEU A 100 1.17 6.96 1.04
CA LEU A 100 2.01 5.85 0.58
C LEU A 100 2.60 5.03 1.73
N ARG A 101 2.59 5.56 2.96
CA ARG A 101 3.28 4.97 4.09
C ARG A 101 2.62 3.68 4.54
N TYR A 102 1.29 3.60 4.47
CA TYR A 102 0.48 2.54 5.06
C TYR A 102 -0.21 1.64 4.03
N HIS A 103 0.39 1.50 2.85
CA HIS A 103 -0.02 0.47 1.90
C HIS A 103 0.05 -0.92 2.53
N SER A 104 -0.93 -1.77 2.18
CA SER A 104 -1.04 -3.15 2.70
C SER A 104 0.25 -3.97 2.56
N GLU A 105 0.99 -3.79 1.46
CA GLU A 105 2.27 -4.44 1.18
C GLU A 105 3.30 -4.08 2.24
N LYS A 106 3.40 -2.80 2.61
CA LYS A 106 4.37 -2.31 3.60
C LYS A 106 4.02 -2.80 5.00
N LEU A 107 2.72 -2.82 5.34
CA LEU A 107 2.23 -3.39 6.60
C LEU A 107 2.55 -4.90 6.68
N ALA A 108 2.27 -5.65 5.62
CA ALA A 108 2.57 -7.08 5.54
C ALA A 108 4.07 -7.37 5.66
N ILE A 109 4.93 -6.59 4.99
CA ILE A 109 6.39 -6.70 5.11
C ILE A 109 6.84 -6.40 6.54
N ALA A 110 6.35 -5.30 7.14
CA ALA A 110 6.70 -4.94 8.51
C ALA A 110 6.30 -6.03 9.50
N PHE A 111 5.10 -6.60 9.35
CA PHE A 111 4.67 -7.76 10.12
C PHE A 111 5.56 -8.98 9.89
N GLY A 112 5.90 -9.29 8.65
CA GLY A 112 6.79 -10.41 8.32
C GLY A 112 8.14 -10.30 9.01
N ILE A 113 8.78 -9.13 8.97
CA ILE A 113 10.07 -8.87 9.65
C ILE A 113 9.91 -8.91 11.17
N LEU A 114 8.79 -8.40 11.70
CA LEU A 114 8.51 -8.39 13.13
C LEU A 114 8.25 -9.80 13.68
N ALA A 115 7.60 -10.67 12.91
CA ALA A 115 7.08 -11.95 13.38
C ALA A 115 7.96 -13.15 13.01
N THR A 116 9.06 -12.93 12.29
CA THR A 116 9.98 -14.00 11.88
C THR A 116 11.42 -13.74 12.32
N PRO A 117 12.23 -14.79 12.58
CA PRO A 117 13.65 -14.62 12.87
C PRO A 117 14.44 -14.05 11.69
N PRO A 118 15.56 -13.34 11.92
CA PRO A 118 16.46 -12.89 10.86
C PRO A 118 16.89 -14.04 9.92
N GLY A 119 16.97 -13.76 8.62
CA GLY A 119 17.28 -14.75 7.59
C GLY A 119 16.09 -15.59 7.11
N THR A 120 14.90 -15.42 7.70
CA THR A 120 13.68 -16.09 7.23
C THR A 120 13.21 -15.47 5.91
N THR A 121 12.91 -16.31 4.92
CA THR A 121 12.28 -15.83 3.68
C THR A 121 10.83 -15.43 3.92
N ILE A 122 10.51 -14.16 3.67
CA ILE A 122 9.15 -13.63 3.75
C ILE A 122 8.47 -13.77 2.38
N ARG A 123 7.26 -14.35 2.37
CA ARG A 123 6.44 -14.50 1.15
C ARG A 123 5.10 -13.79 1.35
N LEU A 124 4.78 -12.90 0.43
CA LEU A 124 3.53 -12.13 0.44
C LEU A 124 2.87 -12.14 -0.94
N THR A 125 1.54 -12.09 -0.95
CA THR A 125 0.72 -12.08 -2.17
C THR A 125 -0.19 -10.86 -2.17
N LYS A 126 -0.35 -10.21 -3.31
CA LYS A 126 -1.23 -9.05 -3.50
C LYS A 126 -2.34 -9.42 -4.50
N ASN A 127 -3.58 -9.00 -4.23
CA ASN A 127 -4.71 -9.22 -5.13
C ASN A 127 -4.80 -8.24 -6.32
N LEU A 128 -4.05 -7.13 -6.26
CA LEU A 128 -3.92 -6.11 -7.30
C LEU A 128 -2.47 -5.98 -7.75
N ARG A 129 -2.23 -5.21 -8.82
CA ARG A 129 -0.87 -4.87 -9.24
C ARG A 129 -0.19 -4.03 -8.14
N THR A 130 1.02 -4.42 -7.76
CA THR A 130 1.88 -3.65 -6.86
C THR A 130 2.20 -2.28 -7.46
N CYS A 131 2.02 -1.21 -6.69
CA CYS A 131 2.41 0.12 -7.14
C CYS A 131 3.94 0.26 -7.20
N VAL A 132 4.43 1.25 -7.96
CA VAL A 132 5.87 1.47 -8.17
C VAL A 132 6.59 1.71 -6.84
N ASP A 133 5.98 2.49 -5.94
CA ASP A 133 6.53 2.78 -4.64
C ASP A 133 6.66 1.53 -3.75
N CYS A 134 5.63 0.69 -3.66
CA CYS A 134 5.70 -0.57 -2.90
C CYS A 134 6.72 -1.54 -3.47
N HIS A 135 6.87 -1.59 -4.79
CA HIS A 135 7.89 -2.39 -5.45
C HIS A 135 9.30 -1.90 -5.08
N ASN A 136 9.54 -0.59 -5.16
CA ASN A 136 10.82 0.00 -4.78
C ASN A 136 11.09 -0.17 -3.28
N PHE A 137 10.08 0.04 -2.43
CA PHE A 137 10.16 -0.22 -1.00
C PHE A 137 10.63 -1.65 -0.72
N ALA A 138 9.97 -2.66 -1.32
CA ALA A 138 10.35 -4.07 -1.13
C ALA A 138 11.79 -4.35 -1.59
N LYS A 139 12.22 -3.75 -2.72
CA LYS A 139 13.61 -3.84 -3.19
C LYS A 139 14.60 -3.30 -2.17
N PHE A 140 14.33 -2.12 -1.60
CA PHE A 140 15.20 -1.53 -0.58
C PHE A 140 15.20 -2.34 0.72
N VAL A 141 14.03 -2.82 1.17
CA VAL A 141 13.93 -3.72 2.32
C VAL A 141 14.83 -4.93 2.15
N SER A 142 14.78 -5.61 0.99
CA SER A 142 15.57 -6.82 0.74
C SER A 142 17.09 -6.62 0.76
N GLY A 143 17.56 -5.38 0.65
CA GLY A 143 18.98 -5.04 0.74
C GLY A 143 19.41 -4.63 2.16
N VAL A 144 18.47 -4.31 3.04
CA VAL A 144 18.73 -3.78 4.39
C VAL A 144 18.39 -4.81 5.48
N TYR A 145 17.38 -5.65 5.26
CA TYR A 145 16.88 -6.70 6.17
C TYR A 145 16.98 -8.07 5.52
#